data_AF-A0AAW6WRL9-F1
#
_entry.id   AF-A0AAW6WRL9-F1
#
_cell.length_a   1.000
_cell.length_b   1.000
_cell.length_c   1.000
_cell.angle_alpha   90.00
_cell.angle_beta   90.00
_cell.angle_gamma   90.00
#
_symmetry.space_group_name_H-M   'P 1'
#
loop_
_entity.id
_entity.type
_entity.pdbx_description
1 polymer ?
#
loop_
_entity_poly.entity_id
_entity_poly.type
_entity_poly.pdbx_seq_one_letter_code
_entity_poly.pdbx_strand_id
1 'polypeptide(L)' 'MNVIRLPQARRSDRDPEPEFRTSDRNGRAMFRFLADYQIDGRTFGISFWAYDLADAERRVASMRANLSLQGQIFCRM' A
#
# COMPACT_ATOMS: atom_id res chain seq x y z
N MET A 1 9.34 15.22 -9.12
CA MET A 1 9.39 13.75 -8.99
C MET A 1 9.77 13.44 -7.56
N ASN A 2 8.79 13.04 -6.73
CA ASN A 2 9.04 12.82 -5.31
C ASN A 2 9.40 11.35 -5.10
N VAL A 3 10.66 11.08 -4.79
CA VAL A 3 11.14 9.72 -4.51
C VAL A 3 10.81 9.43 -3.06
N ILE A 4 9.82 8.56 -2.83
CA ILE A 4 9.53 8.05 -1.49
C ILE A 4 10.72 7.16 -1.09
N ARG A 5 11.59 7.67 -0.22
CA ARG A 5 12.62 6.86 0.42
C ARG A 5 12.00 6.21 1.65
N LEU A 6 11.79 4.90 1.58
CA LEU A 6 11.39 4.14 2.76
C LEU A 6 12.61 3.93 3.67
N PRO A 7 12.47 4.11 5.00
CA PRO A 7 13.47 3.67 5.96
C PRO A 7 13.74 2.17 5.80
N GLN A 8 14.97 1.74 6.09
CA GLN A 8 15.37 0.33 6.04
C GLN A 8 14.57 -0.54 7.05
N ALA A 9 14.01 0.09 8.09
CA ALA A 9 13.10 -0.54 9.04
C ALA A 9 11.64 -0.47 8.52
N ARG A 10 10.98 -1.62 8.41
CA ARG A 10 9.54 -1.75 8.10
C ARG A 10 8.62 -1.19 9.22
N ARG A 11 9.21 -0.82 10.36
CA ARG A 11 8.53 -0.25 11.53
C ARG A 11 9.34 0.93 12.05
N SER A 12 8.63 2.02 12.31
CA SER A 12 9.07 3.15 13.11
C SER A 12 8.16 3.19 14.34
N ASP A 13 8.69 3.56 15.50
CA ASP A 13 7.86 3.81 16.69
C ASP A 13 7.03 5.11 16.57
N ARG A 14 7.23 5.87 15.48
CA ARG A 14 6.43 7.05 15.15
C ARG A 14 5.23 6.65 14.30
N ASP A 15 4.07 7.17 14.68
CA ASP A 15 2.87 7.10 13.86
C ASP A 15 3.10 7.75 12.48
N PRO A 16 2.53 7.17 11.39
CA PRO A 16 2.54 7.82 10.08
C PRO A 16 1.84 9.19 10.10
N GLU A 17 2.15 10.03 9.12
CA GLU A 17 1.47 11.31 8.92
C GLU A 17 -0.05 11.14 8.76
N PRO A 18 -0.88 12.15 9.09
CA PRO A 18 -2.35 12.04 8.99
C PRO A 18 -2.86 11.56 7.63
N GLU A 19 -2.22 11.95 6.53
CA GLU A 19 -2.56 11.53 5.16
C GLU A 19 -2.31 10.04 4.87
N PHE A 20 -1.50 9.37 5.70
CA PHE A 20 -1.23 7.93 5.62
C PHE A 20 -1.96 7.14 6.71
N ARG A 21 -2.96 7.77 7.33
CA ARG A 21 -3.88 7.18 8.30
C ARG A 21 -5.31 7.39 7.84
N THR A 22 -6.15 6.38 8.02
CA THR A 22 -7.58 6.48 7.82
C THR A 22 -8.29 5.52 8.78
N SER A 23 -9.61 5.47 8.73
CA SER A 23 -10.41 4.48 9.45
C SER A 23 -11.40 3.81 8.51
N ASP A 24 -11.69 2.54 8.76
CA ASP A 24 -12.78 1.85 8.06
C ASP A 24 -14.15 2.36 8.53
N ARG A 25 -15.22 1.80 7.96
CA ARG A 25 -16.61 2.13 8.31
C ARG A 25 -16.98 1.87 9.78
N ASN A 26 -16.19 1.07 10.49
CA ASN A 26 -16.40 0.72 11.91
C ASN A 26 -15.47 1.53 12.84
N GLY A 27 -14.72 2.50 12.31
CA GLY A 27 -13.76 3.29 13.08
C GLY A 27 -12.45 2.56 13.37
N ARG A 28 -12.18 1.40 12.76
CA ARG A 28 -10.89 0.71 12.94
C ARG A 28 -9.81 1.40 12.11
N ALA A 29 -8.72 1.77 12.77
CA ALA A 29 -7.59 2.44 12.13
C ALA A 29 -6.96 1.58 11.01
N MET A 30 -6.64 2.24 9.91
CA MET A 30 -5.90 1.68 8.78
C MET A 30 -4.74 2.60 8.42
N PHE A 31 -3.67 2.01 7.90
CA PHE A 31 -2.45 2.69 7.52
C PHE A 31 -2.14 2.45 6.04
N ARG A 32 -1.52 3.42 5.38
CA ARG A 32 -1.10 3.30 3.99
C ARG A 32 0.20 2.49 3.93
N PHE A 33 0.15 1.34 3.28
CA PHE A 33 1.33 0.53 2.97
C PHE A 33 1.73 0.72 1.51
N LEU A 34 3.03 0.63 1.25
CA LEU A 34 3.62 0.57 -0.09
C LEU A 34 4.22 -0.82 -0.28
N ALA A 35 3.82 -1.52 -1.33
CA ALA A 35 4.54 -2.68 -1.85
C ALA A 35 5.16 -2.32 -3.18
N ASP A 36 6.35 -2.82 -3.47
CA ASP A 36 6.99 -2.66 -4.75
C ASP A 36 7.32 -4.01 -5.41
N TYR A 37 7.47 -3.96 -6.72
CA TYR A 37 7.91 -5.07 -7.54
C TYR A 37 8.78 -4.55 -8.68
N GLN A 38 9.58 -5.46 -9.25
CA GLN A 38 10.44 -5.15 -10.38
C GLN A 38 9.85 -5.71 -11.67
N ILE A 39 9.92 -4.91 -12.73
CA ILE A 39 9.61 -5.31 -14.11
C ILE A 39 10.47 -4.47 -15.06
N ASP A 40 11.06 -5.11 -16.07
CA ASP A 40 11.93 -4.48 -17.07
C ASP A 40 13.07 -3.63 -16.47
N GLY A 41 13.67 -4.10 -15.38
CA GLY A 41 14.76 -3.41 -14.68
C GLY A 41 14.32 -2.14 -13.93
N ARG A 42 13.02 -1.90 -13.79
CA ARG A 42 12.44 -0.75 -13.08
C ARG A 42 11.63 -1.21 -11.87
N THR A 43 11.61 -0.40 -10.82
CA THR A 43 10.78 -0.61 -9.63
C THR A 43 9.46 0.13 -9.77
N PHE A 44 8.35 -0.57 -9.60
CA PHE A 44 7.01 -0.02 -9.56
C PHE A 44 6.41 -0.20 -8.17
N GLY A 45 5.68 0.82 -7.69
CA GLY A 45 5.05 0.81 -6.38
C GLY A 45 3.53 0.75 -6.47
N ILE A 46 2.92 -0.08 -5.63
CA ILE A 46 1.47 -0.15 -5.40
C ILE A 46 1.24 0.24 -3.94
N SER A 47 0.47 1.30 -3.71
CA SER A 47 0.08 1.68 -2.36
C SER A 47 -1.38 1.32 -2.08
N PHE A 48 -1.64 0.83 -0.87
CA PHE A 48 -2.94 0.33 -0.44
C PHE A 48 -3.13 0.50 1.07
N TRP A 49 -4.38 0.43 1.53
CA TRP A 49 -4.71 0.52 2.96
C TRP A 49 -4.74 -0.87 3.60
N ALA A 50 -4.14 -1.01 4.78
CA ALA A 50 -4.19 -2.24 5.59
C ALA A 50 -4.22 -1.89 7.09
N TYR A 51 -4.67 -2.83 7.92
CA TYR A 51 -4.81 -2.58 9.37
C TYR A 51 -3.48 -2.59 10.13
N ASP A 52 -2.56 -3.43 9.70
CA ASP A 52 -1.25 -3.64 10.30
C ASP A 52 -0.33 -4.34 9.29
N LEU A 53 0.91 -4.61 9.69
CA LEU A 53 1.89 -5.26 8.82
C LEU A 53 1.46 -6.68 8.41
N ALA A 54 0.82 -7.44 9.30
CA ALA A 54 0.40 -8.81 9.00
C ALA A 54 -0.75 -8.82 7.98
N ASP A 55 -1.69 -7.88 8.10
CA ASP A 55 -2.72 -7.67 7.08
C ASP A 55 -2.11 -7.24 5.74
N ALA A 56 -1.13 -6.34 5.78
CA ALA A 56 -0.44 -5.89 4.58
C ALA A 56 0.29 -7.04 3.87
N GLU A 57 1.02 -7.88 4.61
CA GLU A 57 1.72 -9.05 4.06
C GLU A 57 0.75 -10.08 3.46
N ARG A 58 -0.39 -10.35 4.12
CA ARG A 58 -1.44 -11.23 3.57
C ARG A 58 -2.02 -10.70 2.26
N ARG A 59 -2.25 -9.39 2.17
CA ARG A 59 -2.73 -8.76 0.93
C ARG A 59 -1.70 -8.89 -0.20
N VAL A 60 -0.41 -8.66 0.08
CA VAL A 60 0.67 -8.86 -0.90
C VAL A 60 0.77 -10.32 -1.33
N ALA A 61 0.63 -11.27 -0.41
CA ALA A 61 0.60 -12.70 -0.74
C ALA A 61 -0.57 -13.03 -1.70
N SER A 62 -1.77 -12.53 -1.41
CA SER A 62 -2.92 -12.67 -2.33
C SER A 62 -2.67 -11.99 -3.67
N MET A 63 -2.08 -10.78 -3.70
CA MET A 63 -1.74 -10.11 -4.95
C MET A 63 -0.81 -10.97 -5.83
N ARG A 64 0.22 -11.57 -5.23
CA ARG A 64 1.13 -12.49 -5.96
C ARG A 64 0.41 -13.73 -6.48
N ALA A 65 -0.60 -14.22 -5.75
CA ALA A 65 -1.30 -15.44 -6.09
C ALA A 65 -2.42 -15.24 -7.12
N ASN A 66 -3.14 -14.10 -7.10
CA ASN A 66 -4.39 -13.95 -7.84
C ASN A 66 -4.74 -12.51 -8.28
N LEU A 67 -3.81 -11.56 -8.27
CA LEU A 67 -4.09 -10.21 -8.77
C LEU A 67 -4.45 -10.24 -10.27
N SER A 68 -5.56 -9.59 -10.62
CA SER A 68 -6.08 -9.52 -11.99
C SER A 68 -6.32 -8.06 -12.40
N LEU A 69 -5.88 -7.68 -13.61
CA LEU A 69 -6.14 -6.36 -14.19
C LEU A 69 -7.64 -6.20 -14.52
N GLN A 70 -8.29 -5.17 -13.95
CA GLN A 70 -9.72 -4.90 -14.18
C GLN A 70 -9.99 -3.87 -15.30
N GLY A 71 -8.93 -3.40 -15.98
CA GLY A 71 -9.03 -2.36 -17.00
C GLY A 71 -8.70 -0.96 -16.48
N GLN A 72 -9.13 0.05 -17.22
CA GLN A 72 -8.88 1.46 -16.91
C GLN A 72 -9.97 2.02 -15.99
N ILE A 73 -9.58 2.91 -15.08
CA ILE A 73 -10.53 3.65 -14.24
C ILE A 73 -11.02 4.86 -15.05
N PHE A 74 -12.34 4.98 -15.22
CA PHE A 74 -12.98 6.14 -15.81
C PHE A 74 -13.65 6.96 -14.72
N CYS A 75 -13.33 8.26 -14.65
CA CYS A 75 -14.11 9.19 -13.84
C CYS A 75 -15.19 9.79 -14.74
N ARG A 76 -16.47 9.58 -14.41
CA ARG A 76 -17.54 10.40 -15.00
C ARG A 76 -17.53 11.75 -14.27
N MET A 77 -17.27 12.82 -15.01
CA MET A 77 -17.55 14.19 -14.58
C MET A 77 -19.05 14.42 -14.48
#